data_AF-A0A1V2FZ22-F1
#
_entry.id   AF-A0A1V2FZ22-F1
#
_cell.length_a   1.000
_cell.length_b   1.000
_cell.length_c   1.000
_cell.angle_alpha   90.00
_cell.angle_beta   90.00
_cell.angle_gamma   90.00
#
_symmetry.space_group_name_H-M   'P 1'
#
loop_
_entity.id
_entity.type
_entity.pdbx_description
1 polymer ?
#
loop_
_entity_poly.entity_id
_entity_poly.type
_entity_poly.pdbx_seq_one_letter_code
_entity_poly.pdbx_strand_id
1 'polypeptide(L)' 'MKLQVLPLSQEAFSAYGDVIETQKRDFFHINNGLVER' A
#
# COMPACT_ATOMS: atom_id res chain seq x y z
N MET A 1 17.13 15.33 20.72
CA MET A 1 15.89 14.56 20.46
C MET A 1 16.25 13.36 19.59
N LYS A 2 15.65 12.19 19.82
CA LYS A 2 15.80 11.02 18.95
C LYS A 2 14.47 10.79 18.22
N LEU A 3 14.50 10.65 16.91
CA LEU A 3 13.33 10.30 16.11
C LEU A 3 13.28 8.78 15.94
N GLN A 4 12.18 8.16 16.36
CA GLN A 4 12.00 6.71 16.19
C GLN A 4 11.47 6.42 14.78
N VAL A 5 12.05 5.42 14.13
CA VAL A 5 11.56 4.89 12.85
C VAL A 5 10.54 3.80 13.15
N LEU A 6 9.34 3.93 12.59
CA LEU A 6 8.24 2.99 12.77
C LEU A 6 7.99 2.23 11.46
N PRO A 7 7.32 1.05 11.51
CA PRO A 7 6.88 0.36 10.31
C PRO A 7 5.94 1.24 9.47
N LEU A 8 6.10 1.19 8.15
CA LEU A 8 5.24 1.91 7.22
C LEU A 8 3.90 1.20 7.07
N SER A 9 2.81 1.96 7.13
CA SER A 9 1.47 1.51 6.74
C SER A 9 0.72 2.66 6.08
N GLN A 10 -0.28 2.34 5.25
CA GLN A 10 -1.11 3.38 4.62
C GLN A 10 -1.83 4.23 5.65
N GLU A 11 -2.34 3.63 6.73
CA GLU A 11 -3.07 4.36 7.76
C GLU A 11 -2.17 5.40 8.42
N ALA A 12 -0.96 5.00 8.79
CA ALA A 12 0.03 5.88 9.41
C ALA A 12 0.56 6.95 8.45
N PHE A 13 0.61 6.67 7.15
CA PHE A 13 1.18 7.57 6.14
C PHE A 13 0.14 8.44 5.41
N SER A 14 -1.15 8.17 5.57
CA SER A 14 -2.27 8.79 4.82
C SER A 14 -2.32 10.31 4.85
N ALA A 15 -1.83 10.95 5.91
CA ALA A 15 -1.76 12.41 6.01
C ALA A 15 -0.64 13.03 5.16
N TYR A 16 0.33 12.23 4.72
CA TYR A 16 1.53 12.65 4.00
C TYR A 16 1.53 12.21 2.54
N GLY A 17 0.77 11.17 2.21
CA GLY A 17 0.62 10.65 0.86
C GLY A 17 0.16 9.20 0.87
N ASP A 18 0.47 8.49 -0.23
CA ASP A 18 0.04 7.13 -0.45
C ASP A 18 1.21 6.13 -0.40
N VAL A 19 0.91 4.93 0.08
CA VAL A 19 1.83 3.79 0.08
C VAL A 19 1.52 2.92 -1.13
N ILE A 20 2.50 2.79 -2.03
CA ILE A 20 2.38 1.91 -3.20
C ILE A 20 2.69 0.48 -2.76
N GLU A 21 1.64 -0.33 -2.62
CA GLU A 21 1.72 -1.73 -2.19
C GLU A 21 0.55 -2.53 -2.78
N THR A 22 0.64 -3.86 -2.71
CA THR A 22 -0.41 -4.78 -3.15
C THR A 22 -1.10 -5.50 -1.98
N GLN A 23 -0.50 -5.50 -0.78
CA GLN A 23 -1.05 -6.24 0.36
C GLN A 23 -2.37 -5.63 0.81
N LYS A 24 -3.43 -6.44 0.84
CA LYS A 24 -4.80 -6.05 1.22
C LYS A 24 -5.34 -4.86 0.42
N ARG A 25 -4.88 -4.69 -0.82
CA ARG A 25 -5.45 -3.73 -1.77
C ARG A 25 -6.39 -4.44 -2.71
N ASP A 26 -7.48 -3.76 -3.03
CA ASP A 26 -8.39 -4.22 -4.05
C ASP A 26 -7.68 -4.20 -5.41
N PHE A 27 -8.01 -5.18 -6.24
CA PHE A 27 -7.49 -5.29 -7.59
C PHE A 27 -8.57 -5.80 -8.53
N PHE A 28 -8.38 -5.54 -9.82
CA PHE A 28 -9.18 -6.10 -10.89
C PHE A 28 -8.42 -7.22 -11.58
N HIS A 29 -9.09 -8.35 -11.78
CA HIS A 29 -8.58 -9.41 -12.65
C HIS A 29 -8.64 -8.94 -14.11
N ILE A 30 -7.54 -9.05 -14.84
CA ILE A 30 -7.43 -8.73 -16.26
C ILE A 30 -6.83 -9.92 -17.03
N ASN A 31 -6.85 -9.85 -18.37
CA ASN A 31 -6.31 -10.91 -19.24
C ASN A 31 -6.88 -12.30 -18.87
N ASN A 32 -8.21 -12.41 -18.82
CA ASN A 32 -8.92 -13.64 -18.44
C ASN A 32 -8.55 -14.19 -17.05
N GLY A 33 -8.18 -13.32 -16.11
CA GLY A 33 -7.82 -13.71 -14.73
C GLY A 33 -6.36 -14.13 -14.57
N LEU A 34 -5.52 -13.92 -15.58
CA LEU A 34 -4.08 -14.24 -15.51
C LEU A 34 -3.26 -13.17 -14.79
N VAL A 35 -3.80 -11.95 -14.63
CA VAL A 35 -3.09 -10.81 -14.04
C VAL A 35 -4.03 -10.00 -13.15
N GLU A 36 -3.49 -9.42 -12.08
CA GLU A 36 -4.18 -8.53 -11.13
C GLU A 36 -3.69 -7.07 -11.32
N ARG A 37 -4.63 -6.11 -11.42
CA ARG A 37 -4.37 -4.67 -11.62
C ARG A 37 -4.96 -3.82 -10.50
#